data_AF-A0A6Q2ZKB4-F1
#
_entry.id   AF-A0A6Q2ZKB4-F1
#
_cell.length_a   1.000
_cell.length_b   1.000
_cell.length_c   1.000
_cell.angle_alpha   90.00
_cell.angle_beta   90.00
_cell.angle_gamma   90.00
#
_symmetry.space_group_name_H-M   'P 1'
#
loop_
_entity.id
_entity.type
_entity.pdbx_description
1 polymer ?
#
loop_
_entity_poly.entity_id
_entity_poly.type
_entity_poly.pdbx_seq_one_letter_code
_entity_poly.pdbx_strand_id
1 'polypeptide(L)'
;MAVSGPVVWYYVGVDVGTASVRAALVTREGQVKTTAEESVSIWEPQSDHYVQSSADIWSKCCRAVRRVTQGVPKSQVRGVGFDATCSLVVLDQNFRPVAVNKDGKAERNVVMWMDHRAAEQAARITTTGHRVLSRVGGVMSPEMQPPKLLWLKENLRETCWRDAAHFFDLPDFLSWKATGSLARSLCTLVCKWTYCPTEKWDDSFWTYLHTCSVTCCPGSPVGKGLTQDAAAELGLDLGTAVGASLIDAHAGGLGVIGADVSGSSLPCKHQPMTSRMAMICGTSSCHMAISQGPLHVPGVWGPYLSAMVPEMWLNEGGQSATGRLIDHVVKGHAAFPQLQEHAVKSGEHVYNYLNRHLSSMSEDSGTPLDLLASSLHVWPDFHGNRSPLADPTLRGMVVGLSLSRTLDDLALLYLATLQALALGTRHILEAMTQSGNDITTLFLCGGLSKNPLYVQVHANATGLPVVLPAQTEAVLVGAAVLGACASCDYSSIQEAMEKMAKVGKVVQPDHELQSFYSKKHSVFLRLHVHQREYMALMNA
;
A
#
# COMPACT_ATOMS: atom_id res chain seq x y z
N MET A 1 48.57 11.00 9.68
CA MET A 1 47.25 11.63 9.89
C MET A 1 46.34 11.13 8.77
N ALA A 2 45.47 10.16 9.07
CA ALA A 2 44.49 9.70 8.10
C ALA A 2 43.44 10.81 7.97
N VAL A 3 43.31 11.38 6.77
CA VAL A 3 42.25 12.32 6.44
C VAL A 3 40.94 11.55 6.58
N SER A 4 40.21 11.75 7.68
CA SER A 4 38.88 11.20 7.84
C SER A 4 38.02 11.77 6.71
N GLY A 5 37.56 10.90 5.81
CA GLY A 5 36.60 11.29 4.78
C GLY A 5 35.35 11.92 5.41
N PRO A 6 34.52 12.61 4.61
CA PRO A 6 33.30 13.23 5.13
C PRO A 6 32.44 12.18 5.86
N VAL A 7 31.96 12.53 7.05
CA VAL A 7 31.07 11.66 7.84
C VAL A 7 29.78 11.49 7.05
N VAL A 8 29.47 10.25 6.68
CA VAL A 8 28.22 9.91 5.99
C VAL A 8 27.19 9.54 7.05
N TRP A 9 26.06 10.24 7.03
CA TRP A 9 24.92 9.92 7.89
C TRP A 9 23.96 8.95 7.19
N TYR A 10 23.42 8.03 7.98
CA TYR A 10 22.50 7.01 7.51
C TYR A 10 21.21 7.01 8.33
N TYR A 11 20.15 6.51 7.67
CA TYR A 11 18.85 6.24 8.25
C TYR A 11 18.45 4.81 7.92
N VAL A 12 17.66 4.19 8.78
CA VAL A 12 17.13 2.85 8.53
C VAL A 12 15.64 2.93 8.30
N GLY A 13 15.18 2.45 7.15
CA GLY A 13 13.77 2.19 6.90
C GLY A 13 13.46 0.73 7.15
N VAL A 14 12.38 0.45 7.88
CA VAL A 14 11.87 -0.90 8.15
C VAL A 14 10.43 -0.99 7.66
N ASP A 15 10.16 -1.94 6.78
CA ASP A 15 8.84 -2.23 6.22
C ASP A 15 8.41 -3.64 6.66
N VAL A 16 7.28 -3.74 7.35
CA VAL A 16 6.65 -5.00 7.71
C VAL A 16 5.45 -5.26 6.80
N GLY A 17 5.72 -5.89 5.67
CA GLY A 17 4.70 -6.34 4.72
C GLY A 17 3.95 -7.59 5.20
N THR A 18 3.13 -8.17 4.31
CA THR A 18 2.28 -9.33 4.63
C THR A 18 3.09 -10.56 5.06
N ALA A 19 4.17 -10.90 4.36
CA ALA A 19 4.89 -12.17 4.54
C ALA A 19 6.38 -12.04 4.89
N SER A 20 6.91 -10.82 4.90
CA SER A 20 8.28 -10.56 5.30
C SER A 20 8.47 -9.18 5.92
N VAL A 21 9.50 -9.08 6.77
CA VAL A 21 10.09 -7.81 7.19
C VAL A 21 11.24 -7.49 6.28
N ARG A 22 11.28 -6.26 5.77
CA ARG A 22 12.39 -5.72 4.99
C ARG A 22 13.01 -4.55 5.72
N ALA A 23 14.32 -4.37 5.58
CA ALA A 23 15.01 -3.19 6.06
C ALA A 23 15.96 -2.66 4.99
N ALA A 24 16.21 -1.36 4.99
CA ALA A 24 17.23 -0.71 4.15
C ALA A 24 18.07 0.27 4.97
N LEU A 25 19.38 0.29 4.71
CA LEU A 25 20.24 1.39 5.11
C LEU A 25 20.26 2.44 3.99
N VAL A 26 19.85 3.66 4.30
CA VAL A 26 19.65 4.74 3.34
C VAL A 26 20.54 5.92 3.73
N THR A 27 21.20 6.50 2.73
CA THR A 27 22.01 7.73 2.90
C THR A 27 21.15 8.97 3.09
N ARG A 28 21.79 10.08 3.46
CA ARG A 28 21.17 11.41 3.46
C ARG A 28 20.49 11.74 2.13
N GLU A 29 21.10 11.42 1.00
CA GLU A 29 20.56 11.70 -0.34
C GLU A 29 19.55 10.65 -0.82
N GLY A 30 19.11 9.73 0.05
CA GLY A 30 18.11 8.71 -0.28
C GLY A 30 18.62 7.50 -1.06
N GLN A 31 19.93 7.37 -1.27
CA GLN A 31 20.50 6.16 -1.89
C GLN A 31 20.43 4.99 -0.93
N VAL A 32 19.89 3.86 -1.39
CA VAL A 32 19.88 2.58 -0.67
C VAL A 32 21.27 1.94 -0.79
N LYS A 33 21.90 1.61 0.33
CA LYS A 33 23.22 0.97 0.36
C LYS A 33 23.14 -0.54 0.52
N THR A 34 22.29 -0.98 1.42
CA THR A 34 22.09 -2.39 1.75
C THR A 34 20.62 -2.62 2.06
N THR A 35 20.14 -3.81 1.74
CA THR A 35 18.80 -4.27 2.09
C THR A 35 18.89 -5.65 2.74
N ALA A 36 17.91 -5.97 3.57
CA ALA A 36 17.74 -7.28 4.16
C ALA A 36 16.26 -7.64 4.19
N GLU A 37 15.97 -8.93 4.10
CA GLU A 37 14.62 -9.47 4.16
C GLU A 37 14.59 -10.69 5.09
N GLU A 38 13.51 -10.80 5.86
CA GLU A 38 13.27 -11.84 6.84
C GLU A 38 11.80 -12.29 6.77
N SER A 39 11.55 -13.56 6.42
CA SER A 39 10.17 -14.08 6.34
C SER A 39 9.50 -14.20 7.71
N VAL A 40 8.24 -13.75 7.81
CA VAL A 40 7.43 -13.84 9.03
C VAL A 40 6.42 -14.97 8.93
N SER A 41 6.06 -15.54 10.08
CA SER A 41 5.09 -16.63 10.16
C SER A 41 3.66 -16.10 9.98
N ILE A 42 2.86 -16.79 9.17
CA ILE A 42 1.43 -16.53 8.98
C ILE A 42 0.66 -17.82 9.32
N TRP A 43 -0.42 -17.70 10.08
CA TRP A 43 -1.33 -18.81 10.36
C TRP A 43 -2.75 -18.49 9.92
N GLU A 44 -3.42 -19.49 9.34
CA GLU A 44 -4.84 -19.46 9.00
C GLU A 44 -5.59 -20.48 9.87
N PRO A 45 -5.94 -20.16 11.14
CA PRO A 45 -6.65 -21.09 12.02
C PRO A 45 -8.04 -21.48 11.52
N GLN A 46 -8.69 -20.63 10.73
CA GLN A 46 -9.99 -20.85 10.09
C GLN A 46 -10.00 -20.12 8.75
N SER A 47 -10.86 -20.53 7.80
CA SER A 47 -11.02 -19.83 6.52
C SER A 47 -11.18 -18.34 6.74
N ASP A 48 -10.39 -17.53 6.01
CA ASP A 48 -10.39 -16.06 6.06
C ASP A 48 -9.96 -15.44 7.41
N HIS A 49 -9.50 -16.25 8.35
CA HIS A 49 -8.95 -15.79 9.63
C HIS A 49 -7.42 -15.90 9.56
N TYR A 50 -6.73 -14.78 9.38
CA TYR A 50 -5.28 -14.72 9.25
C TYR A 50 -4.65 -14.05 10.47
N VAL A 51 -3.71 -14.73 11.12
CA VAL A 51 -3.03 -14.23 12.33
C VAL A 51 -1.51 -14.30 12.22
N GLN A 52 -0.84 -13.39 12.94
CA GLN A 52 0.62 -13.30 13.06
C GLN A 52 1.05 -13.18 14.53
N SER A 53 2.37 -13.14 14.73
CA SER A 53 3.00 -12.94 16.03
C SER A 53 3.78 -11.63 16.07
N SER A 54 3.39 -10.74 16.98
CA SER A 54 4.09 -9.47 17.19
C SER A 54 5.54 -9.66 17.65
N ALA A 55 5.82 -10.73 18.43
CA ALA A 55 7.15 -11.08 18.88
C ALA A 55 8.06 -11.60 17.75
N ASP A 56 7.52 -12.45 16.86
CA ASP A 56 8.24 -12.91 15.67
C ASP A 56 8.57 -11.72 14.77
N ILE A 57 7.58 -10.88 14.45
CA ILE A 57 7.75 -9.67 13.64
C ILE A 57 8.85 -8.77 14.20
N TRP A 58 8.82 -8.46 15.50
CA TRP A 58 9.86 -7.62 16.12
C TRP A 58 11.25 -8.27 16.05
N SER A 59 11.35 -9.57 16.32
CA SER A 59 12.60 -10.33 16.19
C SER A 59 13.17 -10.25 14.77
N LYS A 60 12.30 -10.30 13.76
CA LYS A 60 12.64 -10.21 12.34
C LYS A 60 13.09 -8.79 11.95
N CYS A 61 12.43 -7.76 12.47
CA CYS A 61 12.90 -6.37 12.38
C CYS A 61 14.32 -6.23 12.93
N CYS A 62 14.56 -6.74 14.13
CA CYS A 62 15.86 -6.70 14.78
C CYS A 62 16.97 -7.36 13.95
N ARG A 63 16.69 -8.53 13.37
CA ARG A 63 17.65 -9.22 12.49
C ARG A 63 17.90 -8.44 11.20
N ALA A 64 16.85 -7.97 10.53
CA ALA A 64 16.97 -7.22 9.28
C ALA A 64 17.77 -5.92 9.50
N VAL A 65 17.49 -5.17 10.56
CA VAL A 65 18.21 -3.93 10.91
C VAL A 65 19.69 -4.21 11.18
N ARG A 66 20.02 -5.20 12.01
CA ARG A 66 21.43 -5.59 12.27
C ARG A 66 22.18 -5.97 10.99
N ARG A 67 21.50 -6.60 10.04
CA ARG A 67 22.10 -7.04 8.78
C ARG A 67 22.41 -5.86 7.86
N VAL A 68 21.52 -4.88 7.74
CA VAL A 68 21.77 -3.71 6.88
C VAL A 68 22.78 -2.73 7.48
N THR A 69 22.90 -2.68 8.80
CA THR A 69 23.86 -1.82 9.52
C THR A 69 25.22 -2.49 9.78
N GLN A 70 25.41 -3.74 9.34
CA GLN A 70 26.67 -4.45 9.54
C GLN A 70 27.85 -3.68 8.91
N GLY A 71 28.87 -3.40 9.71
CA GLY A 71 30.05 -2.65 9.27
C GLY A 71 29.89 -1.13 9.27
N VAL A 72 28.73 -0.60 9.68
CA VAL A 72 28.49 0.84 9.85
C VAL A 72 28.63 1.20 11.33
N PRO A 73 29.45 2.20 11.69
CA PRO A 73 29.50 2.70 13.06
C PRO A 73 28.10 3.14 13.53
N LYS A 74 27.67 2.68 14.70
CA LYS A 74 26.32 2.99 15.23
C LYS A 74 26.02 4.48 15.30
N SER A 75 27.03 5.28 15.63
CA SER A 75 26.96 6.74 15.69
C SER A 75 26.63 7.41 14.34
N GLN A 76 26.80 6.69 13.23
CA GLN A 76 26.41 7.18 11.89
C GLN A 76 24.94 6.91 11.55
N VAL A 77 24.25 6.05 12.29
CA VAL A 77 22.81 5.80 12.12
C VAL A 77 22.02 6.77 12.98
N ARG A 78 21.47 7.80 12.32
CA ARG A 78 20.87 8.95 13.00
C ARG A 78 19.39 8.75 13.32
N GLY A 79 18.70 7.89 12.58
CA GLY A 79 17.28 7.60 12.84
C GLY A 79 16.77 6.32 12.19
N VAL A 80 15.67 5.82 12.73
CA VAL A 80 14.93 4.64 12.26
C VAL A 80 13.47 5.02 12.03
N GLY A 81 12.91 4.58 10.92
CA GLY A 81 11.47 4.67 10.65
C GLY A 81 10.86 3.30 10.43
N PHE A 82 9.63 3.13 10.90
CA PHE A 82 8.87 1.89 10.78
C PHE A 82 7.59 2.14 9.98
N ASP A 83 7.38 1.31 8.97
CA ASP A 83 6.08 1.13 8.33
C ASP A 83 5.64 -0.34 8.41
N ALA A 84 4.34 -0.58 8.32
CA ALA A 84 3.78 -1.92 8.34
C ALA A 84 2.39 -1.98 7.71
N THR A 85 1.94 -3.19 7.41
CA THR A 85 0.51 -3.45 7.13
C THR A 85 -0.37 -2.96 8.28
N CYS A 86 -1.61 -2.54 8.00
CA CYS A 86 -2.55 -2.06 9.02
C CYS A 86 -3.22 -3.19 9.82
N SER A 87 -2.41 -4.08 10.41
CA SER A 87 -2.83 -5.22 11.21
C SER A 87 -3.06 -4.83 12.68
N LEU A 88 -3.96 -5.52 13.39
CA LEU A 88 -4.32 -5.22 14.78
C LEU A 88 -3.50 -6.07 15.75
N VAL A 89 -2.67 -5.45 16.58
CA VAL A 89 -1.91 -6.10 17.66
C VAL A 89 -2.64 -5.94 18.98
N VAL A 90 -2.79 -7.03 19.74
CA VAL A 90 -3.49 -7.06 21.03
C VAL A 90 -2.55 -7.48 22.16
N LEU A 91 -2.51 -6.67 23.22
CA LEU A 91 -1.68 -6.88 24.41
C LEU A 91 -2.48 -6.66 25.71
N ASP A 92 -2.04 -7.30 26.80
CA ASP A 92 -2.59 -7.13 28.16
C ASP A 92 -2.07 -5.86 28.85
N GLN A 93 -2.54 -5.60 30.08
CA GLN A 93 -2.12 -4.44 30.89
C GLN A 93 -0.62 -4.37 31.20
N ASN A 94 0.10 -5.49 31.05
CA ASN A 94 1.54 -5.60 31.26
C ASN A 94 2.29 -5.68 29.92
N PHE A 95 1.63 -5.32 28.81
CA PHE A 95 2.16 -5.38 27.45
C PHE A 95 2.57 -6.78 26.97
N ARG A 96 1.94 -7.83 27.50
CA ARG A 96 2.16 -9.21 27.04
C ARG A 96 1.17 -9.58 25.93
N PRO A 97 1.57 -10.39 24.94
CA PRO A 97 0.68 -10.88 23.88
C PRO A 97 -0.61 -11.53 24.40
N VAL A 98 -1.76 -11.16 23.82
CA VAL A 98 -3.06 -11.78 24.09
C VAL A 98 -3.56 -12.48 22.82
N ALA A 99 -3.94 -13.75 22.93
CA ALA A 99 -4.38 -14.55 21.79
C ALA A 99 -5.63 -13.94 21.13
N VAL A 100 -5.61 -13.79 19.81
CA VAL A 100 -6.73 -13.24 19.01
C VAL A 100 -7.50 -14.32 18.26
N ASN A 101 -7.40 -15.57 18.69
CA ASN A 101 -8.02 -16.73 18.06
C ASN A 101 -8.42 -17.78 19.11
N LYS A 102 -9.24 -18.76 18.70
CA LYS A 102 -9.86 -19.75 19.60
C LYS A 102 -8.89 -20.80 20.16
N ASP A 103 -7.69 -20.95 19.61
CA ASP A 103 -6.71 -21.91 20.12
C ASP A 103 -5.99 -21.44 21.40
N GLY A 104 -6.18 -20.17 21.80
CA GLY A 104 -5.65 -19.61 23.03
C GLY A 104 -4.14 -19.43 23.05
N LYS A 105 -3.46 -19.53 21.91
CA LYS A 105 -1.99 -19.38 21.82
C LYS A 105 -1.60 -17.91 21.87
N ALA A 106 -1.03 -17.48 22.99
CA ALA A 106 -0.69 -16.07 23.24
C ALA A 106 0.23 -15.47 22.17
N GLU A 107 1.08 -16.26 21.52
CA GLU A 107 1.95 -15.80 20.42
C GLU A 107 1.18 -15.38 19.17
N ARG A 108 -0.08 -15.80 19.01
CA ARG A 108 -0.97 -15.44 17.90
C ARG A 108 -1.83 -14.24 18.29
N ASN A 109 -1.17 -13.08 18.43
CA ASN A 109 -1.77 -11.86 18.98
C ASN A 109 -1.98 -10.74 17.98
N VAL A 110 -1.83 -11.03 16.69
CA VAL A 110 -2.03 -10.07 15.60
C VAL A 110 -3.14 -10.56 14.68
N VAL A 111 -4.22 -9.79 14.52
CA VAL A 111 -5.23 -10.00 13.46
C VAL A 111 -4.72 -9.28 12.21
N MET A 112 -4.42 -10.03 11.15
CA MET A 112 -3.83 -9.45 9.94
C MET A 112 -4.77 -8.47 9.23
N TRP A 113 -4.20 -7.59 8.41
CA TRP A 113 -4.97 -6.62 7.62
C TRP A 113 -6.03 -7.30 6.73
N MET A 114 -5.64 -8.37 6.02
CA MET A 114 -6.48 -9.15 5.08
C MET A 114 -7.47 -10.12 5.74
N ASP A 115 -7.55 -10.14 7.07
CA ASP A 115 -8.49 -10.99 7.80
C ASP A 115 -9.92 -10.46 7.66
N HIS A 116 -10.86 -11.31 7.23
CA HIS A 116 -12.25 -10.95 6.96
C HIS A 116 -13.24 -11.50 7.99
N ARG A 117 -12.77 -11.99 9.15
CA ARG A 117 -13.63 -12.53 10.23
C ARG A 117 -14.73 -11.57 10.68
N ALA A 118 -14.47 -10.26 10.56
CA ALA A 118 -15.32 -9.18 11.03
C ALA A 118 -16.30 -8.66 9.96
N ALA A 119 -16.58 -9.42 8.90
CA ALA A 119 -17.51 -9.04 7.83
C ALA A 119 -18.91 -8.67 8.34
N GLU A 120 -19.47 -9.46 9.27
CA GLU A 120 -20.78 -9.18 9.87
C GLU A 120 -20.78 -7.86 10.66
N GLN A 121 -19.74 -7.64 11.47
CA GLN A 121 -19.57 -6.43 12.28
C GLN A 121 -19.41 -5.20 11.39
N ALA A 122 -18.66 -5.31 10.30
CA ALA A 122 -18.48 -4.23 9.33
C ALA A 122 -19.79 -3.85 8.64
N ALA A 123 -20.60 -4.85 8.23
CA ALA A 123 -21.93 -4.63 7.68
C ALA A 123 -22.84 -3.93 8.70
N ARG A 124 -22.87 -4.42 9.95
CA ARG A 124 -23.68 -3.83 11.02
C ARG A 124 -23.27 -2.39 11.35
N ILE A 125 -21.97 -2.10 11.39
CA ILE A 125 -21.45 -0.73 11.56
C ILE A 125 -21.87 0.15 10.38
N THR A 126 -21.80 -0.36 9.15
CA THR A 126 -22.20 0.38 7.95
C THR A 126 -23.69 0.76 8.00
N THR A 127 -24.57 -0.17 8.41
CA THR A 127 -26.03 0.09 8.52
C THR A 127 -26.39 1.18 9.52
N THR A 128 -25.51 1.52 10.47
CA THR A 128 -25.77 2.62 11.42
C THR A 128 -25.87 4.00 10.74
N GLY A 129 -25.28 4.17 9.56
CA GLY A 129 -25.19 5.48 8.90
C GLY A 129 -24.40 6.52 9.71
N HIS A 130 -23.57 6.08 10.67
CA HIS A 130 -22.86 6.99 11.56
C HIS A 130 -21.95 7.96 10.80
N ARG A 131 -21.83 9.21 11.27
CA ARG A 131 -21.12 10.30 10.56
C ARG A 131 -19.68 9.97 10.19
N VAL A 132 -18.99 9.13 10.97
CA VAL A 132 -17.61 8.69 10.69
C VAL A 132 -17.47 7.94 9.37
N LEU A 133 -18.55 7.30 8.88
CA LEU A 133 -18.56 6.57 7.62
C LEU A 133 -18.30 7.48 6.41
N SER A 134 -18.65 8.76 6.53
CA SER A 134 -18.39 9.76 5.47
C SER A 134 -16.91 9.90 5.11
N ARG A 135 -16.00 9.51 6.02
CA ARG A 135 -14.54 9.58 5.84
C ARG A 135 -13.93 8.28 5.30
N VAL A 136 -14.70 7.21 5.23
CA VAL A 136 -14.26 5.89 4.71
C VAL A 136 -15.05 5.48 3.47
N GLY A 137 -15.59 6.46 2.73
CA GLY A 137 -16.35 6.20 1.50
C GLY A 137 -17.77 5.66 1.72
N GLY A 138 -18.33 5.80 2.93
CA GLY A 138 -19.70 5.41 3.25
C GLY A 138 -19.89 3.95 3.69
N VAL A 139 -18.91 3.08 3.42
CA VAL A 139 -18.96 1.65 3.75
C VAL A 139 -17.73 1.27 4.57
N MET A 140 -17.94 0.66 5.73
CA MET A 140 -16.85 0.19 6.60
C MET A 140 -16.29 -1.13 6.04
N SER A 141 -14.97 -1.18 5.82
CA SER A 141 -14.30 -2.43 5.43
C SER A 141 -14.09 -3.35 6.66
N PRO A 142 -14.25 -4.68 6.54
CA PRO A 142 -13.89 -5.63 7.60
C PRO A 142 -12.40 -5.59 7.96
N GLU A 143 -11.56 -5.04 7.08
CA GLU A 143 -10.12 -4.93 7.28
C GLU A 143 -9.73 -3.77 8.22
N MET A 144 -10.65 -2.85 8.51
CA MET A 144 -10.44 -1.74 9.46
C MET A 144 -10.55 -2.21 10.91
N GLN A 145 -10.06 -1.40 11.85
CA GLN A 145 -9.96 -1.83 13.25
C GLN A 145 -11.29 -1.88 14.03
N PRO A 146 -12.26 -0.96 13.85
CA PRO A 146 -13.51 -1.02 14.61
C PRO A 146 -14.29 -2.34 14.44
N PRO A 147 -14.48 -2.88 13.23
CA PRO A 147 -15.08 -4.20 13.05
C PRO A 147 -14.30 -5.33 13.75
N LYS A 148 -12.97 -5.34 13.64
CA LYS A 148 -12.11 -6.36 14.30
C LYS A 148 -12.25 -6.32 15.81
N LEU A 149 -12.26 -5.12 16.41
CA LEU A 149 -12.46 -4.94 17.85
C LEU A 149 -13.83 -5.42 18.30
N LEU A 150 -14.88 -5.09 17.55
CA LEU A 150 -16.24 -5.55 17.84
C LEU A 150 -16.33 -7.08 17.74
N TRP A 151 -15.69 -7.68 16.73
CA TRP A 151 -15.65 -9.13 16.59
C TRP A 151 -14.95 -9.81 17.77
N LEU A 152 -13.79 -9.27 18.21
CA LEU A 152 -13.06 -9.80 19.37
C LEU A 152 -13.90 -9.72 20.65
N LYS A 153 -14.60 -8.60 20.85
CA LYS A 153 -15.51 -8.39 21.98
C LYS A 153 -16.63 -9.42 22.04
N GLU A 154 -17.20 -9.75 20.88
CA GLU A 154 -18.36 -10.65 20.77
C GLU A 154 -17.98 -12.12 20.79
N ASN A 155 -16.88 -12.49 20.12
CA ASN A 155 -16.52 -13.87 19.85
C ASN A 155 -15.42 -14.42 20.76
N LEU A 156 -14.57 -13.55 21.31
CA LEU A 156 -13.44 -13.90 22.18
C LEU A 156 -13.50 -13.11 23.49
N ARG A 157 -14.70 -12.94 24.06
CA ARG A 157 -14.91 -12.14 25.27
C ARG A 157 -14.05 -12.62 26.45
N GLU A 158 -14.14 -13.91 26.75
CA GLU A 158 -13.49 -14.52 27.93
C GLU A 158 -11.99 -14.78 27.74
N THR A 159 -11.54 -14.98 26.50
CA THR A 159 -10.16 -15.40 26.19
C THR A 159 -9.27 -14.29 25.64
N CYS A 160 -9.86 -13.19 25.15
CA CYS A 160 -9.13 -12.06 24.60
C CYS A 160 -9.61 -10.73 25.19
N TRP A 161 -10.90 -10.39 25.02
CA TRP A 161 -11.39 -9.04 25.30
C TRP A 161 -11.23 -8.64 26.77
N ARG A 162 -11.48 -9.57 27.70
CA ARG A 162 -11.35 -9.33 29.14
C ARG A 162 -9.93 -9.00 29.57
N ASP A 163 -8.94 -9.64 28.93
CA ASP A 163 -7.53 -9.55 29.34
C ASP A 163 -6.77 -8.49 28.51
N ALA A 164 -7.33 -8.06 27.38
CA ALA A 164 -6.76 -7.02 26.51
C ALA A 164 -6.85 -5.62 27.13
N ALA A 165 -5.72 -4.90 27.10
CA ALA A 165 -5.64 -3.51 27.57
C ALA A 165 -5.08 -2.55 26.51
N HIS A 166 -4.28 -3.06 25.57
CA HIS A 166 -3.71 -2.25 24.50
C HIS A 166 -4.02 -2.86 23.14
N PHE A 167 -4.63 -2.03 22.31
CA PHE A 167 -4.84 -2.30 20.89
C PHE A 167 -3.97 -1.33 20.10
N PHE A 168 -3.11 -1.89 19.26
CA PHE A 168 -2.20 -1.13 18.42
C PHE A 168 -2.48 -1.48 16.96
N ASP A 169 -2.39 -0.48 16.10
CA ASP A 169 -2.05 -0.77 14.71
C ASP A 169 -0.59 -1.24 14.66
N LEU A 170 -0.25 -2.20 13.80
CA LEU A 170 1.08 -2.79 13.75
C LEU A 170 2.22 -1.76 13.59
N PRO A 171 2.11 -0.69 12.78
CA PRO A 171 3.13 0.36 12.74
C PRO A 171 3.35 1.03 14.09
N ASP A 172 2.26 1.32 14.82
CA ASP A 172 2.33 1.94 16.16
C ASP A 172 2.88 0.98 17.22
N PHE A 173 2.63 -0.33 17.08
CA PHE A 173 3.28 -1.34 17.91
C PHE A 173 4.80 -1.31 17.74
N LEU A 174 5.31 -1.16 16.51
CA LEU A 174 6.75 -1.11 16.24
C LEU A 174 7.40 0.13 16.83
N SER A 175 6.79 1.30 16.65
CA SER A 175 7.30 2.55 17.24
C SER A 175 7.22 2.55 18.77
N TRP A 176 6.15 1.98 19.36
CA TRP A 176 6.09 1.74 20.81
C TRP A 176 7.16 0.76 21.28
N LYS A 177 7.33 -0.38 20.60
CA LYS A 177 8.31 -1.40 20.98
C LYS A 177 9.74 -0.84 20.93
N ALA A 178 10.01 0.08 20.01
CA ALA A 178 11.28 0.78 19.88
C ALA A 178 11.51 1.86 20.97
N THR A 179 10.47 2.57 21.42
CA THR A 179 10.62 3.82 22.19
C THR A 179 9.99 3.81 23.60
N GLY A 180 9.12 2.84 23.88
CA GLY A 180 8.25 2.80 25.06
C GLY A 180 7.10 3.82 25.04
N SER A 181 7.00 4.66 24.00
CA SER A 181 5.98 5.72 23.90
C SER A 181 4.62 5.15 23.48
N LEU A 182 3.55 5.60 24.14
CA LEU A 182 2.16 5.29 23.74
C LEU A 182 1.58 6.29 22.72
N ALA A 183 2.41 7.16 22.14
CA ALA A 183 1.98 7.99 21.01
C ALA A 183 1.49 7.11 19.85
N ARG A 184 0.53 7.62 19.09
CA ARG A 184 -0.02 6.96 17.90
C ARG A 184 0.17 7.84 16.68
N SER A 185 0.47 7.22 15.54
CA SER A 185 0.55 7.95 14.27
C SER A 185 -0.82 8.44 13.84
N LEU A 186 -0.89 9.67 13.30
CA LEU A 186 -2.11 10.14 12.65
C LEU A 186 -2.47 9.28 11.43
N CYS A 187 -1.49 8.66 10.75
CA CYS A 187 -1.75 7.78 9.63
C CYS A 187 -2.66 6.61 10.01
N THR A 188 -2.27 5.84 11.01
CA THR A 188 -3.02 4.65 11.45
C THR A 188 -4.39 5.07 11.95
N LEU A 189 -4.44 6.04 12.88
CA LEU A 189 -5.68 6.44 13.54
C LEU A 189 -6.71 7.02 12.57
N VAL A 190 -6.30 7.91 11.68
CA VAL A 190 -7.22 8.59 10.75
C VAL A 190 -7.72 7.62 9.69
N CYS A 191 -6.84 6.78 9.14
CA CYS A 191 -7.20 5.89 8.05
C CYS A 191 -7.98 4.65 8.50
N LYS A 192 -7.71 4.09 9.69
CA LYS A 192 -8.20 2.75 10.09
C LYS A 192 -8.94 2.72 11.42
N TRP A 193 -8.94 3.82 12.19
CA TRP A 193 -9.59 3.92 13.51
C TRP A 193 -10.63 5.05 13.61
N THR A 194 -11.02 5.66 12.49
CA THR A 194 -12.04 6.73 12.43
C THR A 194 -11.70 8.02 13.20
N TYR A 195 -10.46 8.18 13.67
CA TYR A 195 -10.01 9.40 14.33
C TYR A 195 -10.02 10.58 13.37
N CYS A 196 -10.40 11.76 13.85
CA CYS A 196 -10.38 12.99 13.07
C CYS A 196 -9.48 14.00 13.79
N PRO A 197 -8.41 14.54 13.21
CA PRO A 197 -7.52 15.45 13.94
C PRO A 197 -8.22 16.72 14.43
N THR A 198 -9.22 17.21 13.70
CA THR A 198 -10.00 18.42 14.05
C THR A 198 -11.11 18.15 15.07
N GLU A 199 -11.72 16.97 15.04
CA GLU A 199 -12.85 16.60 15.93
C GLU A 199 -12.45 15.65 17.07
N LYS A 200 -11.21 15.15 17.04
CA LYS A 200 -10.67 14.07 17.87
C LYS A 200 -11.46 12.76 17.72
N TRP A 201 -11.56 12.00 18.80
CA TRP A 201 -12.36 10.78 18.85
C TRP A 201 -13.83 11.12 18.96
N ASP A 202 -14.66 10.34 18.26
CA ASP A 202 -16.10 10.50 18.32
C ASP A 202 -16.70 9.57 19.39
N ASP A 203 -17.00 10.11 20.56
CA ASP A 203 -17.47 9.34 21.71
C ASP A 203 -18.81 8.64 21.45
N SER A 204 -19.65 9.16 20.54
CA SER A 204 -20.89 8.47 20.16
C SER A 204 -20.64 7.20 19.35
N PHE A 205 -19.46 7.08 18.72
CA PHE A 205 -19.02 5.87 18.03
C PHE A 205 -18.26 4.93 18.99
N TRP A 206 -17.33 5.47 19.78
CA TRP A 206 -16.41 4.70 20.63
C TRP A 206 -16.91 4.53 22.07
N THR A 207 -18.09 3.94 22.24
CA THR A 207 -18.77 3.87 23.55
C THR A 207 -18.17 2.88 24.56
N TYR A 208 -17.27 1.99 24.13
CA TYR A 208 -16.79 0.86 24.92
C TYR A 208 -15.26 0.74 25.02
N LEU A 209 -14.52 1.76 24.56
CA LEU A 209 -13.06 1.78 24.61
C LEU A 209 -12.55 3.13 25.12
N HIS A 210 -11.52 3.08 25.95
CA HIS A 210 -10.72 4.27 26.26
C HIS A 210 -9.83 4.58 25.07
N THR A 211 -9.98 5.79 24.53
CA THR A 211 -9.26 6.22 23.34
C THR A 211 -7.90 6.82 23.71
N CYS A 212 -6.92 6.76 22.80
CA CYS A 212 -5.61 7.33 23.07
C CYS A 212 -5.65 8.86 23.06
N SER A 213 -4.86 9.49 23.92
CA SER A 213 -4.80 10.95 24.07
C SER A 213 -3.66 11.62 23.30
N VAL A 214 -2.58 10.87 22.99
CA VAL A 214 -1.38 11.41 22.36
C VAL A 214 -1.26 10.91 20.93
N THR A 215 -1.31 11.84 19.99
CA THR A 215 -1.14 11.58 18.55
C THR A 215 0.05 12.36 18.01
N CYS A 216 0.63 11.88 16.91
CA CYS A 216 1.77 12.52 16.25
C CYS A 216 1.67 12.40 14.74
N CYS A 217 2.09 13.45 14.03
CA CYS A 217 2.22 13.39 12.58
C CYS A 217 3.32 12.38 12.19
N PRO A 218 3.18 11.71 11.03
CA PRO A 218 4.24 10.87 10.48
C PRO A 218 5.60 11.59 10.46
N GLY A 219 6.66 10.89 10.88
CA GLY A 219 8.03 11.43 10.91
C GLY A 219 8.36 12.32 12.12
N SER A 220 7.40 12.67 12.98
CA SER A 220 7.70 13.34 14.25
C SER A 220 8.55 12.45 15.17
N PRO A 221 9.50 13.00 15.95
CA PRO A 221 10.24 12.22 16.93
C PRO A 221 9.32 11.57 17.98
N VAL A 222 9.47 10.27 18.20
CA VAL A 222 8.70 9.50 19.18
C VAL A 222 9.53 9.24 20.44
N GLY A 223 8.97 9.60 21.60
CA GLY A 223 9.62 9.40 22.89
C GLY A 223 10.96 10.14 22.97
N LYS A 224 12.00 9.46 23.47
CA LYS A 224 13.38 9.95 23.48
C LYS A 224 14.27 9.17 22.50
N GLY A 225 13.68 8.64 21.43
CA GLY A 225 14.34 7.68 20.52
C GLY A 225 14.34 6.26 21.07
N LEU A 226 15.25 5.43 20.56
CA LEU A 226 15.40 4.03 20.99
C LEU A 226 15.62 3.91 22.50
N THR A 227 14.88 3.01 23.13
CA THR A 227 15.16 2.57 24.52
C THR A 227 16.45 1.77 24.57
N GLN A 228 16.98 1.53 25.78
CA GLN A 228 18.17 0.71 25.97
C GLN A 228 17.99 -0.71 25.41
N ASP A 229 16.85 -1.33 25.70
CA ASP A 229 16.54 -2.69 25.24
C ASP A 229 16.39 -2.72 23.71
N ALA A 230 15.62 -1.78 23.14
CA ALA A 230 15.44 -1.71 21.69
C ALA A 230 16.75 -1.41 20.95
N ALA A 231 17.61 -0.53 21.48
CA ALA A 231 18.92 -0.25 20.90
C ALA A 231 19.82 -1.49 20.91
N ALA A 232 19.83 -2.26 22.00
CA ALA A 232 20.56 -3.53 22.08
C ALA A 232 20.01 -4.58 21.10
N GLU A 233 18.69 -4.69 20.99
CA GLU A 233 17.99 -5.59 20.08
C GLU A 233 18.15 -5.21 18.60
N LEU A 234 18.23 -3.92 18.26
CA LEU A 234 18.44 -3.45 16.88
C LEU A 234 19.93 -3.36 16.51
N GLY A 235 20.82 -3.37 17.50
CA GLY A 235 22.26 -3.17 17.28
C GLY A 235 22.62 -1.71 16.99
N LEU A 236 21.88 -0.75 17.55
CA LEU A 236 22.05 0.70 17.37
C LEU A 236 22.44 1.37 18.70
N ASP A 237 22.58 2.71 18.69
CA ASP A 237 22.87 3.49 19.88
C ASP A 237 21.59 3.85 20.65
N LEU A 238 21.72 3.98 21.97
CA LEU A 238 20.65 4.49 22.83
C LEU A 238 20.23 5.89 22.34
N GLY A 239 18.93 6.12 22.21
CA GLY A 239 18.40 7.41 21.80
C GLY A 239 18.53 7.73 20.31
N THR A 240 18.97 6.79 19.45
CA THR A 240 18.80 6.94 18.00
C THR A 240 17.34 7.31 17.70
N ALA A 241 17.12 8.34 16.88
CA ALA A 241 15.80 8.90 16.68
C ALA A 241 14.84 7.86 16.06
N VAL A 242 13.57 7.91 16.46
CA VAL A 242 12.51 7.07 15.90
C VAL A 242 11.41 7.98 15.40
N GLY A 243 11.08 7.86 14.10
CA GLY A 243 9.96 8.59 13.52
C GLY A 243 8.62 7.92 13.81
N ALA A 244 7.61 8.75 14.02
CA ALA A 244 6.23 8.31 14.07
C ALA A 244 5.89 7.53 12.80
N SER A 245 5.28 6.37 12.98
CA SER A 245 5.14 5.31 11.99
C SER A 245 4.12 5.63 10.89
N LEU A 246 4.12 4.82 9.83
CA LEU A 246 3.14 4.87 8.75
C LEU A 246 2.59 3.49 8.41
N ILE A 247 1.43 3.46 7.76
CA ILE A 247 0.99 2.26 7.04
C ILE A 247 1.88 2.11 5.79
N ASP A 248 2.22 0.87 5.42
CA ASP A 248 3.11 0.50 4.31
C ASP A 248 2.86 1.25 2.99
N ALA A 249 1.61 1.31 2.53
CA ALA A 249 1.27 2.02 1.30
C ALA A 249 1.53 3.53 1.42
N HIS A 250 1.40 4.10 2.62
CA HIS A 250 1.62 5.53 2.86
C HIS A 250 3.11 5.84 2.90
N ALA A 251 3.93 4.93 3.43
CA ALA A 251 5.39 5.00 3.32
C ALA A 251 5.82 4.91 1.84
N GLY A 252 5.23 4.00 1.05
CA GLY A 252 5.41 3.97 -0.40
C GLY A 252 5.09 5.31 -1.07
N GLY A 253 3.97 5.93 -0.67
CA GLY A 253 3.57 7.27 -1.13
C GLY A 253 4.63 8.33 -0.81
N LEU A 254 5.12 8.39 0.44
CA LEU A 254 6.22 9.29 0.83
C LEU A 254 7.49 9.07 0.02
N GLY A 255 7.82 7.80 -0.26
CA GLY A 255 9.00 7.41 -1.01
C GLY A 255 9.02 7.87 -2.47
N VAL A 256 7.88 8.34 -3.01
CA VAL A 256 7.80 8.76 -4.43
C VAL A 256 7.17 10.13 -4.66
N ILE A 257 6.13 10.52 -3.92
CA ILE A 257 5.31 11.68 -4.28
C ILE A 257 6.08 13.01 -4.19
N GLY A 258 7.01 13.09 -3.23
CA GLY A 258 7.86 14.26 -3.02
C GLY A 258 9.11 14.29 -3.87
N ALA A 259 9.31 13.36 -4.81
CA ALA A 259 10.54 13.28 -5.59
C ALA A 259 10.89 14.60 -6.30
N ASP A 260 12.18 14.90 -6.33
CA ASP A 260 12.72 16.05 -7.06
C ASP A 260 12.61 15.81 -8.58
N VAL A 261 11.78 16.62 -9.23
CA VAL A 261 11.48 16.58 -10.67
C VAL A 261 12.15 17.71 -11.45
N SER A 262 12.99 18.53 -10.82
CA SER A 262 13.58 19.73 -11.43
C SER A 262 14.37 19.44 -12.72
N GLY A 263 15.03 18.28 -12.79
CA GLY A 263 15.76 17.80 -13.96
C GLY A 263 14.92 17.10 -15.04
N SER A 264 13.61 16.97 -14.86
CA SER A 264 12.73 16.25 -15.79
C SER A 264 11.93 17.20 -16.70
N SER A 265 11.37 16.67 -17.79
CA SER A 265 10.42 17.37 -18.67
C SER A 265 8.96 16.99 -18.36
N LEU A 266 8.63 16.85 -17.07
CA LEU A 266 7.28 16.45 -16.61
C LEU A 266 6.34 17.66 -16.54
N PRO A 267 5.02 17.47 -16.81
CA PRO A 267 4.00 18.52 -16.63
C PRO A 267 3.97 19.07 -15.19
N CYS A 268 4.19 18.21 -14.20
CA CYS A 268 4.16 18.60 -12.80
C CYS A 268 5.42 19.36 -12.31
N LYS A 269 6.42 19.62 -13.16
CA LYS A 269 7.69 20.26 -12.79
C LYS A 269 7.51 21.61 -12.09
N HIS A 270 6.58 22.42 -12.58
CA HIS A 270 6.27 23.76 -12.06
C HIS A 270 4.95 23.80 -11.28
N GLN A 271 4.40 22.63 -10.98
CA GLN A 271 3.14 22.48 -10.25
C GLN A 271 3.41 22.03 -8.82
N PRO A 272 2.50 22.32 -7.86
CA PRO A 272 2.63 21.83 -6.50
C PRO A 272 2.62 20.29 -6.45
N MET A 273 3.12 19.72 -5.35
CA MET A 273 3.10 18.26 -5.12
C MET A 273 1.68 17.66 -5.19
N THR A 274 0.63 18.46 -4.97
CA THR A 274 -0.78 18.07 -5.12
C THR A 274 -1.18 17.72 -6.56
N SER A 275 -0.36 18.06 -7.56
CA SER A 275 -0.57 17.66 -8.96
C SER A 275 -0.13 16.22 -9.27
N ARG A 276 0.33 15.50 -8.26
CA ARG A 276 0.92 14.17 -8.37
C ARG A 276 0.01 13.16 -7.68
N MET A 277 -0.10 11.96 -8.26
CA MET A 277 -0.72 10.82 -7.59
C MET A 277 0.32 9.71 -7.44
N ALA A 278 0.52 9.25 -6.20
CA ALA A 278 1.33 8.07 -5.94
C ALA A 278 0.49 6.81 -6.11
N MET A 279 1.05 5.81 -6.77
CA MET A 279 0.47 4.49 -6.96
C MET A 279 1.41 3.43 -6.41
N ILE A 280 0.96 2.76 -5.35
CA ILE A 280 1.72 1.69 -4.71
C ILE A 280 1.17 0.38 -5.25
N CYS A 281 1.89 -0.23 -6.19
CA CYS A 281 1.40 -1.34 -7.01
C CYS A 281 1.98 -2.68 -6.54
N GLY A 282 1.15 -3.51 -5.90
CA GLY A 282 1.53 -4.81 -5.35
C GLY A 282 0.46 -5.88 -5.59
N THR A 283 0.16 -6.69 -4.56
CA THR A 283 -0.94 -7.66 -4.58
C THR A 283 -2.28 -6.99 -4.83
N SER A 284 -2.46 -5.84 -4.20
CA SER A 284 -3.46 -4.80 -4.44
C SER A 284 -2.74 -3.51 -4.85
N SER A 285 -3.48 -2.49 -5.27
CA SER A 285 -2.92 -1.17 -5.57
C SER A 285 -3.63 -0.08 -4.78
N CYS A 286 -2.85 0.85 -4.20
CA CYS A 286 -3.37 2.06 -3.56
C CYS A 286 -3.05 3.28 -4.42
N HIS A 287 -4.01 4.19 -4.52
CA HIS A 287 -3.95 5.44 -5.30
C HIS A 287 -4.05 6.62 -4.34
N MET A 288 -2.93 7.30 -4.11
CA MET A 288 -2.80 8.34 -3.10
C MET A 288 -2.65 9.71 -3.75
N ALA A 289 -3.66 10.55 -3.59
CA ALA A 289 -3.67 11.94 -4.02
C ALA A 289 -3.74 12.85 -2.79
N ILE A 290 -2.98 13.95 -2.81
CA ILE A 290 -2.96 14.90 -1.71
C ILE A 290 -3.48 16.27 -2.13
N SER A 291 -4.10 17.00 -1.20
CA SER A 291 -4.67 18.32 -1.43
C SER A 291 -4.44 19.26 -0.24
N GLN A 292 -4.48 20.57 -0.48
CA GLN A 292 -4.36 21.61 0.55
C GLN A 292 -5.62 21.69 1.43
N GLY A 293 -6.79 21.44 0.84
CA GLY A 293 -8.08 21.40 1.54
C GLY A 293 -8.73 20.02 1.44
N PRO A 294 -9.77 19.76 2.26
CA PRO A 294 -10.51 18.51 2.20
C PRO A 294 -11.28 18.40 0.87
N LEU A 295 -11.08 17.31 0.14
CA LEU A 295 -11.84 16.97 -1.06
C LEU A 295 -12.57 15.66 -0.81
N HIS A 296 -13.90 15.68 -0.85
CA HIS A 296 -14.73 14.48 -0.70
C HIS A 296 -14.97 13.84 -2.05
N VAL A 297 -14.48 12.61 -2.22
CA VAL A 297 -14.58 11.85 -3.47
C VAL A 297 -15.46 10.61 -3.22
N PRO A 298 -16.64 10.48 -3.85
CA PRO A 298 -17.49 9.30 -3.67
C PRO A 298 -16.74 7.99 -3.95
N GLY A 299 -16.87 7.03 -3.02
CA GLY A 299 -16.25 5.71 -3.08
C GLY A 299 -14.71 5.68 -3.02
N VAL A 300 -14.09 6.78 -2.60
CA VAL A 300 -12.66 6.88 -2.27
C VAL A 300 -12.55 7.21 -0.79
N TRP A 301 -11.57 6.62 -0.11
CA TRP A 301 -11.34 6.87 1.31
C TRP A 301 -10.71 8.24 1.53
N GLY A 302 -11.02 8.88 2.65
CA GLY A 302 -10.63 10.26 2.94
C GLY A 302 -11.81 11.25 2.86
N PRO A 303 -11.54 12.56 2.93
CA PRO A 303 -10.21 13.16 3.03
C PRO A 303 -9.60 13.02 4.43
N TYR A 304 -8.33 12.59 4.50
CA TYR A 304 -7.60 12.33 5.74
C TYR A 304 -6.51 13.38 5.99
N LEU A 305 -6.71 14.25 6.98
CA LEU A 305 -5.75 15.29 7.34
C LEU A 305 -4.50 14.69 8.00
N SER A 306 -3.32 15.08 7.50
CA SER A 306 -1.99 14.71 8.03
C SER A 306 -1.74 13.19 8.12
N ALA A 307 -2.45 12.40 7.31
CA ALA A 307 -2.35 10.94 7.35
C ALA A 307 -1.16 10.36 6.56
N MET A 308 -0.56 11.13 5.67
CA MET A 308 0.67 10.74 4.94
C MET A 308 1.68 11.87 4.96
N VAL A 309 1.35 13.00 4.32
CA VAL A 309 2.15 14.23 4.39
C VAL A 309 1.51 15.15 5.44
N PRO A 310 2.26 15.57 6.48
CA PRO A 310 1.80 16.53 7.48
C PRO A 310 1.23 17.79 6.83
N GLU A 311 0.14 18.30 7.41
CA GLU A 311 -0.60 19.51 6.96
C GLU A 311 -1.34 19.37 5.63
N MET A 312 -1.30 18.19 5.00
CA MET A 312 -2.01 17.91 3.75
C MET A 312 -3.16 16.93 3.98
N TRP A 313 -4.20 17.03 3.16
CA TRP A 313 -5.29 16.06 3.12
C TRP A 313 -4.97 14.93 2.13
N LEU A 314 -5.29 13.70 2.49
CA LEU A 314 -5.09 12.51 1.65
C LEU A 314 -6.44 11.95 1.19
N ASN A 315 -6.56 11.69 -0.10
CA ASN A 315 -7.56 10.78 -0.67
C ASN A 315 -6.87 9.46 -1.05
N GLU A 316 -7.41 8.35 -0.56
CA GLU A 316 -6.85 7.00 -0.67
C GLU A 316 -7.78 6.09 -1.49
N GLY A 317 -7.65 6.14 -2.82
CA GLY A 317 -8.29 5.20 -3.72
C GLY A 317 -7.61 3.83 -3.66
N GLY A 318 -8.28 2.80 -4.17
CA GLY A 318 -7.61 1.51 -4.31
C GLY A 318 -8.32 0.50 -5.20
N GLN A 319 -7.54 -0.48 -5.65
CA GLN A 319 -7.99 -1.67 -6.35
C GLN A 319 -7.63 -2.89 -5.49
N SER A 320 -8.65 -3.62 -5.02
CA SER A 320 -8.51 -4.71 -4.05
C SER A 320 -7.67 -5.88 -4.56
N ALA A 321 -7.66 -6.13 -5.88
CA ALA A 321 -6.85 -7.17 -6.50
C ALA A 321 -6.21 -6.64 -7.80
N THR A 322 -4.88 -6.51 -7.80
CA THR A 322 -4.11 -6.11 -8.99
C THR A 322 -3.10 -7.19 -9.35
N GLY A 323 -2.01 -7.32 -8.58
CA GLY A 323 -1.05 -8.41 -8.75
C GLY A 323 -1.69 -9.78 -8.51
N ARG A 324 -2.60 -9.87 -7.52
CA ARG A 324 -3.40 -11.09 -7.28
C ARG A 324 -4.31 -11.45 -8.46
N LEU A 325 -4.88 -10.45 -9.13
CA LEU A 325 -5.72 -10.68 -10.31
C LEU A 325 -4.87 -11.18 -11.49
N ILE A 326 -3.73 -10.54 -11.74
CA ILE A 326 -2.77 -10.96 -12.78
C ILE A 326 -2.35 -12.41 -12.54
N ASP A 327 -1.92 -12.72 -11.32
CA ASP A 327 -1.55 -14.08 -10.91
C ASP A 327 -2.71 -15.07 -11.11
N HIS A 328 -3.93 -14.71 -10.69
CA HIS A 328 -5.11 -15.57 -10.82
C HIS A 328 -5.42 -15.89 -12.29
N VAL A 329 -5.42 -14.87 -13.15
CA VAL A 329 -5.68 -15.02 -14.58
C VAL A 329 -4.59 -15.88 -15.25
N VAL A 330 -3.32 -15.58 -14.96
CA VAL A 330 -2.20 -16.27 -15.62
C VAL A 330 -2.07 -17.72 -15.13
N LYS A 331 -2.08 -17.93 -13.82
CA LYS A 331 -1.92 -19.27 -13.21
C LYS A 331 -3.17 -20.15 -13.41
N GLY A 332 -4.34 -19.53 -13.58
CA GLY A 332 -5.60 -20.24 -13.81
C GLY A 332 -5.80 -20.71 -15.25
N HIS A 333 -5.00 -20.24 -16.21
CA HIS A 333 -5.15 -20.59 -17.61
C HIS A 333 -4.54 -21.97 -17.94
N ALA A 334 -5.18 -22.73 -18.84
CA ALA A 334 -4.75 -24.08 -19.21
C ALA A 334 -3.33 -24.15 -19.82
N ALA A 335 -2.87 -23.06 -20.46
CA ALA A 335 -1.52 -22.93 -21.02
C ALA A 335 -0.45 -22.57 -19.98
N PHE A 336 -0.79 -22.37 -18.70
CA PHE A 336 0.18 -22.01 -17.67
C PHE A 336 1.35 -23.00 -17.52
N PRO A 337 1.15 -24.34 -17.54
CA PRO A 337 2.27 -25.29 -17.50
C PRO A 337 3.26 -25.11 -18.67
N GLN A 338 2.74 -24.83 -19.87
CA GLN A 338 3.56 -24.56 -21.05
C GLN A 338 4.35 -23.25 -20.88
N LEU A 339 3.71 -22.20 -20.36
CA LEU A 339 4.39 -20.95 -20.03
C LEU A 339 5.52 -21.16 -19.02
N GLN A 340 5.29 -21.96 -17.98
CA GLN A 340 6.32 -22.28 -16.98
C GLN A 340 7.51 -23.00 -17.61
N GLU A 341 7.26 -24.00 -18.46
CA GLU A 341 8.32 -24.72 -19.16
C GLU A 341 9.15 -23.79 -20.04
N HIS A 342 8.51 -22.90 -20.80
CA HIS A 342 9.19 -21.94 -21.65
C HIS A 342 9.99 -20.90 -20.85
N ALA A 343 9.43 -20.40 -19.75
CA ALA A 343 10.11 -19.44 -18.88
C ALA A 343 11.35 -20.06 -18.19
N VAL A 344 11.27 -21.32 -17.76
CA VAL A 344 12.42 -22.07 -17.24
C VAL A 344 13.48 -22.27 -18.32
N LYS A 345 13.08 -22.64 -19.54
CA LYS A 345 14.01 -22.80 -20.67
C LYS A 345 14.71 -21.49 -21.06
N SER A 346 14.03 -20.35 -20.97
CA SER A 346 14.63 -19.04 -21.26
C SER A 346 15.37 -18.41 -20.07
N GLY A 347 15.26 -18.98 -18.87
CA GLY A 347 15.83 -18.40 -17.65
C GLY A 347 15.16 -17.10 -17.21
N GLU A 348 13.92 -16.86 -17.63
CA GLU A 348 13.17 -15.64 -17.36
C GLU A 348 12.03 -15.88 -16.36
N HIS A 349 11.55 -14.80 -15.73
CA HIS A 349 10.28 -14.85 -14.99
C HIS A 349 9.09 -14.96 -15.96
N VAL A 350 8.02 -15.68 -15.59
CA VAL A 350 6.86 -15.95 -16.47
C VAL A 350 6.25 -14.68 -17.09
N TYR A 351 6.19 -13.57 -16.35
CA TYR A 351 5.67 -12.29 -16.86
C TYR A 351 6.61 -11.60 -17.86
N ASN A 352 7.93 -11.76 -17.70
CA ASN A 352 8.89 -11.25 -18.69
C ASN A 352 8.77 -12.05 -20.00
N TYR A 353 8.58 -13.37 -19.88
CA TYR A 353 8.28 -14.20 -21.05
C TYR A 353 6.99 -13.74 -21.75
N LEU A 354 5.88 -13.55 -21.01
CA LEU A 354 4.62 -13.10 -21.59
C LEU A 354 4.76 -11.73 -22.29
N ASN A 355 5.48 -10.79 -21.69
CA ASN A 355 5.75 -9.50 -22.30
C ASN A 355 6.51 -9.66 -23.64
N ARG A 356 7.58 -10.46 -23.66
CA ARG A 356 8.37 -10.73 -24.86
C ARG A 356 7.55 -11.46 -25.92
N HIS A 357 6.69 -12.38 -25.50
CA HIS A 357 5.77 -13.12 -26.38
C HIS A 357 4.77 -12.19 -27.06
N LEU A 358 4.16 -11.27 -26.29
CA LEU A 358 3.29 -10.22 -26.85
C LEU A 358 4.02 -9.30 -27.83
N SER A 359 5.28 -8.96 -27.56
CA SER A 359 6.11 -8.20 -28.51
C SER A 359 6.33 -8.97 -29.81
N SER A 360 6.65 -10.26 -29.75
CA SER A 360 6.77 -11.11 -30.95
C SER A 360 5.47 -11.16 -31.75
N MET A 361 4.33 -11.38 -31.08
CA MET A 361 3.02 -11.38 -31.73
C MET A 361 2.71 -10.03 -32.41
N SER A 362 3.10 -8.92 -31.79
CA SER A 362 2.95 -7.57 -32.33
C SER A 362 3.79 -7.39 -33.60
N GLU A 363 5.05 -7.82 -33.57
CA GLU A 363 5.97 -7.76 -34.71
C GLU A 363 5.50 -8.64 -35.86
N ASP A 364 5.15 -9.90 -35.59
CA ASP A 364 4.71 -10.89 -36.59
C ASP A 364 3.42 -10.47 -37.31
N SER A 365 2.51 -9.82 -36.58
CA SER A 365 1.23 -9.35 -37.14
C SER A 365 1.28 -7.93 -37.71
N GLY A 366 2.35 -7.17 -37.46
CA GLY A 366 2.44 -5.74 -37.78
C GLY A 366 1.42 -4.86 -37.03
N THR A 367 0.76 -5.40 -36.00
CA THR A 367 -0.25 -4.69 -35.20
C THR A 367 0.38 -4.17 -33.91
N PRO A 368 0.19 -2.90 -33.52
CA PRO A 368 0.72 -2.38 -32.26
C PRO A 368 0.29 -3.23 -31.06
N LEU A 369 1.20 -3.46 -30.10
CA LEU A 369 1.01 -4.41 -29.00
C LEU A 369 -0.33 -4.19 -28.25
N ASP A 370 -0.64 -2.94 -27.89
CA ASP A 370 -1.89 -2.60 -27.17
C ASP A 370 -3.16 -3.00 -27.95
N LEU A 371 -3.10 -3.01 -29.29
CA LEU A 371 -4.22 -3.35 -30.16
C LEU A 371 -4.43 -4.86 -30.30
N LEU A 372 -3.48 -5.71 -29.89
CA LEU A 372 -3.62 -7.17 -29.96
C LEU A 372 -4.85 -7.66 -29.17
N ALA A 373 -5.19 -7.00 -28.06
CA ALA A 373 -6.36 -7.30 -27.23
C ALA A 373 -7.58 -6.40 -27.56
N SER A 374 -7.74 -5.97 -28.82
CA SER A 374 -8.84 -5.07 -29.23
C SER A 374 -10.24 -5.67 -29.00
N SER A 375 -10.40 -6.97 -29.23
CA SER A 375 -11.68 -7.69 -29.09
C SER A 375 -11.89 -8.33 -27.71
N LEU A 376 -10.94 -8.17 -26.78
CA LEU A 376 -10.96 -8.79 -25.46
C LEU A 376 -11.08 -7.70 -24.38
N HIS A 377 -12.09 -7.81 -23.53
CA HIS A 377 -12.37 -6.83 -22.48
C HIS A 377 -12.56 -7.53 -21.14
N VAL A 378 -11.96 -6.93 -20.10
CA VAL A 378 -12.04 -7.45 -18.73
C VAL A 378 -12.62 -6.36 -17.82
N TRP A 379 -13.59 -6.74 -16.99
CA TRP A 379 -13.95 -5.99 -15.79
C TRP A 379 -13.19 -6.60 -14.60
N PRO A 380 -12.31 -5.84 -13.92
CA PRO A 380 -11.27 -6.40 -13.06
C PRO A 380 -11.71 -6.68 -11.62
N ASP A 381 -12.94 -6.33 -11.21
CA ASP A 381 -13.41 -6.46 -9.83
C ASP A 381 -13.78 -7.91 -9.46
N PHE A 382 -12.84 -8.83 -9.58
CA PHE A 382 -12.99 -10.24 -9.19
C PHE A 382 -13.15 -10.40 -7.67
N HIS A 383 -12.77 -9.37 -6.89
CA HIS A 383 -12.86 -9.31 -5.45
C HIS A 383 -13.60 -8.05 -4.99
N GLY A 384 -14.65 -7.66 -5.73
CA GLY A 384 -15.38 -6.42 -5.50
C GLY A 384 -14.60 -5.16 -5.90
N ASN A 385 -15.30 -4.04 -5.95
CA ASN A 385 -14.72 -2.73 -6.24
C ASN A 385 -14.52 -1.93 -4.96
N ARG A 386 -13.28 -1.56 -4.66
CA ARG A 386 -13.00 -0.60 -3.58
C ARG A 386 -13.26 0.83 -4.04
N SER A 387 -12.67 1.25 -5.16
CA SER A 387 -12.83 2.59 -5.69
C SER A 387 -13.01 2.61 -7.22
N PRO A 388 -13.77 3.58 -7.76
CA PRO A 388 -14.54 4.61 -7.05
C PRO A 388 -15.98 4.18 -6.72
N LEU A 389 -16.37 2.92 -6.96
CA LEU A 389 -17.77 2.49 -6.81
C LEU A 389 -18.12 2.06 -5.38
N ALA A 390 -17.13 1.71 -4.56
CA ALA A 390 -17.30 1.20 -3.19
C ALA A 390 -18.37 0.10 -3.09
N ASP A 391 -18.29 -0.88 -4.00
CA ASP A 391 -19.21 -2.01 -4.03
C ASP A 391 -18.46 -3.36 -3.96
N PRO A 392 -18.44 -4.01 -2.78
CA PRO A 392 -17.80 -5.32 -2.61
C PRO A 392 -18.56 -6.48 -3.29
N THR A 393 -19.79 -6.26 -3.76
CA THR A 393 -20.63 -7.28 -4.41
C THR A 393 -20.30 -7.46 -5.89
N LEU A 394 -19.58 -6.53 -6.51
CA LEU A 394 -19.18 -6.64 -7.92
C LEU A 394 -18.29 -7.86 -8.16
N ARG A 395 -18.39 -8.42 -9.36
CA ARG A 395 -17.65 -9.59 -9.83
C ARG A 395 -16.99 -9.34 -11.17
N GLY A 396 -15.95 -10.13 -11.45
CA GLY A 396 -15.21 -10.08 -12.70
C GLY A 396 -16.04 -10.45 -13.92
N MET A 397 -15.74 -9.86 -15.06
CA MET A 397 -16.34 -10.24 -16.35
C MET A 397 -15.25 -10.28 -17.43
N VAL A 398 -15.37 -11.23 -18.36
CA VAL A 398 -14.48 -11.31 -19.54
C VAL A 398 -15.35 -11.46 -20.77
N VAL A 399 -15.18 -10.56 -21.74
CA VAL A 399 -15.94 -10.53 -23.00
C VAL A 399 -14.97 -10.63 -24.16
N GLY A 400 -15.32 -11.48 -25.15
CA GLY A 400 -14.46 -11.76 -26.31
C GLY A 400 -13.73 -13.11 -26.25
N LEU A 401 -14.23 -14.06 -25.46
CA LEU A 401 -13.64 -15.39 -25.34
C LEU A 401 -13.82 -16.22 -26.62
N SER A 402 -12.81 -17.04 -26.94
CA SER A 402 -12.84 -18.05 -28.00
C SER A 402 -12.76 -19.46 -27.39
N LEU A 403 -12.88 -20.51 -28.22
CA LEU A 403 -12.65 -21.89 -27.80
C LEU A 403 -11.16 -22.27 -27.73
N SER A 404 -10.26 -21.39 -28.18
CA SER A 404 -8.82 -21.60 -28.20
C SER A 404 -8.23 -21.49 -26.79
N ARG A 405 -7.14 -22.23 -26.53
CA ARG A 405 -6.49 -22.34 -25.22
C ARG A 405 -4.96 -22.37 -25.35
N THR A 406 -4.43 -21.61 -26.29
CA THR A 406 -2.99 -21.54 -26.59
C THR A 406 -2.25 -20.60 -25.65
N LEU A 407 -0.92 -20.57 -25.78
CA LEU A 407 -0.07 -19.58 -25.12
C LEU A 407 -0.37 -18.15 -25.60
N ASP A 408 -0.76 -17.98 -26.86
CA ASP A 408 -1.17 -16.68 -27.42
C ASP A 408 -2.45 -16.18 -26.74
N ASP A 409 -3.44 -17.06 -26.55
CA ASP A 409 -4.69 -16.72 -25.85
C ASP A 409 -4.41 -16.29 -24.41
N LEU A 410 -3.49 -16.97 -23.72
CA LEU A 410 -3.04 -16.58 -22.39
C LEU A 410 -2.39 -15.21 -22.39
N ALA A 411 -1.49 -14.94 -23.34
CA ALA A 411 -0.81 -13.66 -23.47
C ALA A 411 -1.80 -12.51 -23.75
N LEU A 412 -2.80 -12.73 -24.60
CA LEU A 412 -3.86 -11.76 -24.89
C LEU A 412 -4.75 -11.49 -23.67
N LEU A 413 -5.14 -12.54 -22.93
CA LEU A 413 -5.93 -12.38 -21.71
C LEU A 413 -5.15 -11.66 -20.61
N TYR A 414 -3.85 -11.96 -20.51
CA TYR A 414 -2.94 -11.23 -19.63
C TYR A 414 -2.88 -9.74 -20.00
N LEU A 415 -2.67 -9.40 -21.28
CA LEU A 415 -2.67 -8.01 -21.76
C LEU A 415 -4.01 -7.31 -21.48
N ALA A 416 -5.14 -7.96 -21.78
CA ALA A 416 -6.47 -7.40 -21.52
C ALA A 416 -6.71 -7.14 -20.02
N THR A 417 -6.14 -7.99 -19.15
CA THR A 417 -6.18 -7.81 -17.70
C THR A 417 -5.35 -6.61 -17.27
N LEU A 418 -4.14 -6.42 -17.81
CA LEU A 418 -3.33 -5.22 -17.54
C LEU A 418 -4.06 -3.95 -17.98
N GLN A 419 -4.67 -3.97 -19.16
CA GLN A 419 -5.46 -2.86 -19.68
C GLN A 419 -6.66 -2.56 -18.79
N ALA A 420 -7.39 -3.58 -18.33
CA ALA A 420 -8.52 -3.38 -17.43
C ALA A 420 -8.11 -2.77 -16.09
N LEU A 421 -6.96 -3.17 -15.53
CA LEU A 421 -6.42 -2.56 -14.31
C LEU A 421 -6.05 -1.09 -14.52
N ALA A 422 -5.44 -0.76 -15.66
CA ALA A 422 -5.12 0.61 -16.03
C ALA A 422 -6.37 1.48 -16.28
N LEU A 423 -7.41 0.90 -16.88
CA LEU A 423 -8.71 1.56 -17.05
C LEU A 423 -9.43 1.76 -15.71
N GLY A 424 -9.31 0.82 -14.77
CA GLY A 424 -9.78 1.01 -13.39
C GLY A 424 -9.03 2.15 -12.69
N THR A 425 -7.72 2.28 -12.92
CA THR A 425 -6.93 3.42 -12.45
C THR A 425 -7.42 4.73 -13.07
N ARG A 426 -7.70 4.75 -14.39
CA ARG A 426 -8.28 5.91 -15.05
C ARG A 426 -9.64 6.30 -14.46
N HIS A 427 -10.49 5.33 -14.14
CA HIS A 427 -11.79 5.57 -13.51
C HIS A 427 -11.64 6.22 -12.12
N ILE A 428 -10.69 5.77 -11.31
CA ILE A 428 -10.36 6.39 -10.01
C ILE A 428 -9.84 7.83 -10.21
N LEU A 429 -8.93 8.01 -11.17
CA LEU A 429 -8.38 9.32 -11.52
C LEU A 429 -9.48 10.31 -11.94
N GLU A 430 -10.38 9.90 -12.84
CA GLU A 430 -11.49 10.72 -13.30
C GLU A 430 -12.42 11.11 -12.13
N ALA A 431 -12.72 10.18 -11.21
CA ALA A 431 -13.50 10.49 -10.01
C ALA A 431 -12.79 11.51 -9.10
N MET A 432 -11.48 11.35 -8.86
CA MET A 432 -10.69 12.30 -8.06
C MET A 432 -10.63 13.69 -8.72
N THR A 433 -10.48 13.75 -10.04
CA THR A 433 -10.43 15.01 -10.80
C THR A 433 -11.78 15.73 -10.80
N GLN A 434 -12.88 15.00 -10.97
CA GLN A 434 -14.24 15.56 -10.88
C GLN A 434 -14.54 16.18 -9.50
N SER A 435 -13.90 15.66 -8.45
CA SER A 435 -14.01 16.18 -7.08
C SER A 435 -12.97 17.25 -6.73
N GLY A 436 -12.13 17.70 -7.69
CA GLY A 436 -11.26 18.85 -7.52
C GLY A 436 -9.75 18.58 -7.41
N ASN A 437 -9.30 17.33 -7.55
CA ASN A 437 -7.86 17.06 -7.67
C ASN A 437 -7.37 17.46 -9.08
N ASP A 438 -6.16 18.01 -9.19
CA ASP A 438 -5.55 18.40 -10.48
C ASP A 438 -4.33 17.53 -10.80
N ILE A 439 -4.56 16.23 -10.99
CA ILE A 439 -3.48 15.25 -11.14
C ILE A 439 -2.99 15.23 -12.59
N THR A 440 -1.71 15.52 -12.78
CA THR A 440 -1.06 15.59 -14.11
C THR A 440 0.06 14.58 -14.30
N THR A 441 0.47 13.85 -13.25
CA THR A 441 1.56 12.87 -13.31
C THR A 441 1.37 11.76 -12.28
N LEU A 442 1.67 10.52 -12.69
CA LEU A 442 1.61 9.34 -11.85
C LEU A 442 3.00 8.96 -11.35
N PHE A 443 3.12 8.61 -10.07
CA PHE A 443 4.35 8.14 -9.46
C PHE A 443 4.16 6.69 -8.99
N LEU A 444 4.76 5.74 -9.67
CA LEU A 444 4.55 4.31 -9.42
C LEU A 444 5.70 3.71 -8.62
N CYS A 445 5.38 2.90 -7.61
CA CYS A 445 6.33 2.01 -6.95
C CYS A 445 5.71 0.64 -6.65
N GLY A 446 6.47 -0.24 -6.00
CA GLY A 446 6.04 -1.59 -5.66
C GLY A 446 6.36 -2.62 -6.75
N GLY A 447 6.03 -3.89 -6.50
CA GLY A 447 6.46 -5.01 -7.34
C GLY A 447 5.99 -4.92 -8.79
N LEU A 448 4.75 -4.49 -9.03
CA LEU A 448 4.21 -4.38 -10.39
C LEU A 448 4.87 -3.28 -11.22
N SER A 449 5.43 -2.26 -10.58
CA SER A 449 6.16 -1.19 -11.27
C SER A 449 7.45 -1.69 -11.96
N LYS A 450 7.94 -2.89 -11.60
CA LYS A 450 9.07 -3.56 -12.26
C LYS A 450 8.69 -4.17 -13.62
N ASN A 451 7.39 -4.30 -13.91
CA ASN A 451 6.91 -4.81 -15.19
C ASN A 451 6.74 -3.65 -16.20
N PRO A 452 7.58 -3.57 -17.25
CA PRO A 452 7.55 -2.44 -18.17
C PRO A 452 6.24 -2.34 -18.96
N LEU A 453 5.61 -3.46 -19.31
CA LEU A 453 4.33 -3.46 -20.02
C LEU A 453 3.21 -2.92 -19.12
N TYR A 454 3.17 -3.33 -17.85
CA TYR A 454 2.22 -2.79 -16.87
C TYR A 454 2.33 -1.26 -16.79
N VAL A 455 3.55 -0.75 -16.68
CA VAL A 455 3.82 0.70 -16.58
C VAL A 455 3.40 1.44 -17.85
N GLN A 456 3.77 0.93 -19.03
CA GLN A 456 3.42 1.56 -20.31
C GLN A 456 1.90 1.59 -20.54
N VAL A 457 1.20 0.49 -20.25
CA VAL A 457 -0.27 0.41 -20.36
C VAL A 457 -0.95 1.40 -19.42
N HIS A 458 -0.43 1.63 -18.22
CA HIS A 458 -0.95 2.66 -17.32
C HIS A 458 -0.76 4.07 -17.86
N ALA A 459 0.42 4.38 -18.41
CA ALA A 459 0.66 5.67 -19.06
C ALA A 459 -0.33 5.88 -20.23
N ASN A 460 -0.42 4.90 -21.13
CA ASN A 460 -1.28 4.97 -22.31
C ASN A 460 -2.78 5.12 -21.94
N ALA A 461 -3.28 4.29 -21.01
CA ALA A 461 -4.69 4.28 -20.64
C ALA A 461 -5.12 5.57 -19.94
N THR A 462 -4.28 6.11 -19.06
CA THR A 462 -4.57 7.33 -18.30
C THR A 462 -4.24 8.60 -19.08
N GLY A 463 -3.39 8.51 -20.10
CA GLY A 463 -2.88 9.66 -20.84
C GLY A 463 -1.92 10.53 -20.04
N LEU A 464 -1.41 10.03 -18.90
CA LEU A 464 -0.48 10.74 -18.03
C LEU A 464 0.92 10.12 -18.08
N PRO A 465 1.99 10.93 -17.95
CA PRO A 465 3.32 10.42 -17.75
C PRO A 465 3.41 9.64 -16.43
N VAL A 466 4.14 8.53 -16.47
CA VAL A 466 4.43 7.70 -15.31
C VAL A 466 5.89 7.84 -14.91
N VAL A 467 6.12 8.14 -13.64
CA VAL A 467 7.43 8.25 -13.02
C VAL A 467 7.72 7.01 -12.19
N LEU A 468 8.87 6.39 -12.44
CA LEU A 468 9.44 5.34 -11.62
C LEU A 468 10.60 5.91 -10.79
N PRO A 469 10.70 5.56 -9.51
CA PRO A 469 11.77 6.03 -8.62
C PRO A 469 13.13 5.48 -9.05
N ALA A 470 14.20 6.22 -8.76
CA ALA A 470 15.58 5.78 -9.00
C ALA A 470 15.97 4.59 -8.12
N GLN A 471 15.39 4.51 -6.91
CA GLN A 471 15.55 3.40 -6.00
C GLN A 471 14.33 2.48 -6.11
N THR A 472 14.56 1.19 -6.36
CA THR A 472 13.47 0.21 -6.52
C THR A 472 12.69 -0.02 -5.22
N GLU A 473 13.34 0.14 -4.07
CA GLU A 473 12.76 -0.08 -2.74
C GLU A 473 12.16 1.21 -2.16
N ALA A 474 11.25 1.86 -2.89
CA ALA A 474 10.70 3.16 -2.51
C ALA A 474 9.94 3.15 -1.16
N VAL A 475 9.30 2.04 -0.80
CA VAL A 475 8.64 1.89 0.52
C VAL A 475 9.66 2.03 1.65
N LEU A 476 10.80 1.32 1.55
CA LEU A 476 11.89 1.42 2.52
C LEU A 476 12.52 2.81 2.56
N VAL A 477 12.63 3.50 1.42
CA VAL A 477 13.06 4.91 1.38
C VAL A 477 12.05 5.80 2.10
N GLY A 478 10.75 5.57 1.91
CA GLY A 478 9.67 6.25 2.62
C GLY A 478 9.70 6.05 4.13
N ALA A 479 9.98 4.84 4.62
CA ALA A 479 10.23 4.63 6.04
C ALA A 479 11.52 5.34 6.51
N ALA A 480 12.59 5.31 5.74
CA ALA A 480 13.83 6.01 6.09
C ALA A 480 13.64 7.53 6.20
N VAL A 481 12.75 8.12 5.38
CA VAL A 481 12.34 9.53 5.49
C VAL A 481 11.76 9.85 6.87
N LEU A 482 11.00 8.93 7.49
CA LEU A 482 10.47 9.11 8.85
C LEU A 482 11.61 9.22 9.88
N GLY A 483 12.57 8.29 9.82
CA GLY A 483 13.74 8.32 10.70
C GLY A 483 14.63 9.54 10.47
N ALA A 484 14.78 9.97 9.22
CA ALA A 484 15.54 11.15 8.84
C ALA A 484 14.92 12.43 9.39
N CYS A 485 13.60 12.62 9.23
CA CYS A 485 12.87 13.75 9.79
C CYS A 485 12.95 13.77 11.32
N ALA A 486 12.77 12.61 11.97
CA ALA A 486 12.83 12.50 13.43
C ALA A 486 14.22 12.78 14.01
N SER A 487 15.28 12.60 13.23
CA SER A 487 16.65 12.93 13.64
C SER A 487 16.96 14.43 13.65
N CYS A 488 16.02 15.26 13.16
CA CYS A 488 16.17 16.70 12.94
C CYS A 488 17.30 17.09 11.96
N ASP A 489 17.77 16.16 11.14
CA ASP A 489 18.71 16.45 10.04
C ASP A 489 18.03 17.15 8.85
N TYR A 490 16.69 17.16 8.83
CA TYR A 490 15.82 17.88 7.91
C TYR A 490 14.82 18.74 8.69
N SER A 491 14.42 19.88 8.13
CA SER A 491 13.47 20.82 8.76
C SER A 491 12.02 20.33 8.70
N SER A 492 11.69 19.52 7.68
CA SER A 492 10.37 18.96 7.48
C SER A 492 10.45 17.62 6.75
N ILE A 493 9.36 16.86 6.80
CA ILE A 493 9.27 15.62 6.03
C ILE A 493 9.22 15.90 4.52
N GLN A 494 8.62 17.02 4.10
CA GLN A 494 8.59 17.45 2.71
C GLN A 494 10.00 17.68 2.17
N GLU A 495 10.87 18.33 2.96
CA GLU A 495 12.28 18.51 2.62
C GLU A 495 13.00 17.15 2.52
N ALA A 496 12.79 16.26 3.49
CA ALA A 496 13.38 14.93 3.47
C ALA A 496 12.94 14.13 2.24
N MET A 497 11.66 14.16 1.87
CA MET A 497 11.14 13.52 0.67
C MET A 497 11.79 14.07 -0.61
N GLU A 498 11.90 15.38 -0.76
CA GLU A 498 12.51 16.02 -1.94
C GLU A 498 14.00 15.64 -2.09
N LYS A 499 14.71 15.55 -0.97
CA LYS A 499 16.12 15.18 -0.97
C LYS A 499 16.35 13.69 -1.18
N MET A 500 15.50 12.83 -0.61
CA MET A 500 15.69 11.38 -0.62
C MET A 500 15.00 10.65 -1.78
N ALA A 501 13.84 11.13 -2.23
CA ALA A 501 13.14 10.55 -3.37
C ALA A 501 13.66 11.17 -4.68
N LYS A 502 14.07 10.33 -5.63
CA LYS A 502 14.62 10.76 -6.93
C LYS A 502 13.91 10.08 -8.09
N VAL A 503 13.72 10.84 -9.16
CA VAL A 503 13.22 10.33 -10.45
C VAL A 503 14.26 9.40 -11.06
N GLY A 504 13.83 8.17 -11.40
CA GLY A 504 14.67 7.19 -12.08
C GLY A 504 14.38 7.12 -13.57
N LYS A 505 13.14 6.75 -13.92
CA LYS A 505 12.68 6.63 -15.31
C LYS A 505 11.35 7.33 -15.47
N VAL A 506 11.17 8.03 -16.59
CA VAL A 506 9.88 8.57 -17.02
C VAL A 506 9.39 7.77 -18.22
N VAL A 507 8.15 7.32 -18.16
CA VAL A 507 7.43 6.63 -19.22
C VAL A 507 6.33 7.56 -19.73
N GLN A 508 6.41 7.94 -21.00
CA GLN A 508 5.44 8.81 -21.62
C GLN A 508 4.25 8.01 -22.17
N PRO A 509 3.03 8.56 -22.14
CA PRO A 509 1.91 7.97 -22.85
C PRO A 509 2.15 8.03 -24.35
N ASP A 510 1.77 6.99 -25.06
CA ASP A 510 1.66 7.02 -26.52
C ASP A 510 0.37 7.76 -26.92
N HIS A 511 0.54 8.90 -27.59
CA HIS A 511 -0.59 9.73 -28.01
C HIS A 511 -1.39 9.11 -29.17
N GLU A 512 -0.79 8.23 -29.99
CA GLU A 512 -1.49 7.54 -31.08
C GLU A 512 -2.52 6.54 -30.54
N LEU A 513 -2.28 6.00 -29.34
CA LEU A 513 -3.15 5.04 -28.67
C LEU A 513 -4.31 5.69 -27.88
N GLN A 514 -4.37 7.02 -27.77
CA GLN A 514 -5.41 7.71 -26.98
C GLN A 514 -6.82 7.41 -27.46
N SER A 515 -7.03 7.35 -28.78
CA SER A 515 -8.34 7.00 -29.35
C SER A 515 -8.74 5.56 -29.00
N PHE A 516 -7.78 4.63 -29.03
CA PHE A 516 -8.00 3.23 -28.66
C PHE A 516 -8.39 3.10 -27.18
N TYR A 517 -7.62 3.70 -26.27
CA TYR A 517 -7.91 3.62 -24.84
C TYR A 517 -9.21 4.34 -24.46
N SER A 518 -9.56 5.42 -25.15
CA SER A 518 -10.86 6.08 -24.95
C SER A 518 -12.04 5.15 -25.32
N LYS A 519 -11.93 4.41 -26.44
CA LYS A 519 -12.93 3.40 -26.82
C LYS A 519 -12.97 2.25 -25.81
N LYS A 520 -11.81 1.72 -25.40
CA LYS A 520 -11.72 0.67 -24.37
C LYS A 520 -12.32 1.13 -23.03
N HIS A 521 -12.12 2.40 -22.65
CA HIS A 521 -12.71 2.97 -21.45
C HIS A 521 -14.24 3.07 -21.55
N SER A 522 -14.79 3.46 -22.71
CA SER A 522 -16.24 3.43 -22.92
C SER A 522 -16.82 2.01 -22.79
N VAL A 523 -16.13 0.99 -23.31
CA VAL A 523 -16.53 -0.41 -23.11
C VAL A 523 -16.44 -0.80 -21.63
N PHE A 524 -15.34 -0.44 -20.96
CA PHE A 524 -15.13 -0.70 -19.54
C PHE A 524 -16.26 -0.16 -18.66
N LEU A 525 -16.71 1.09 -18.88
CA LEU A 525 -17.84 1.65 -18.14
C LEU A 525 -19.18 0.97 -18.49
N ARG A 526 -19.38 0.56 -19.74
CA ARG A 526 -20.59 -0.20 -20.15
C ARG A 526 -20.65 -1.58 -19.49
N LEU A 527 -19.51 -2.25 -19.31
CA LEU A 527 -19.44 -3.53 -18.60
C LEU A 527 -20.05 -3.42 -17.20
N HIS A 528 -19.73 -2.36 -16.45
CA HIS A 528 -20.34 -2.12 -15.14
C HIS A 528 -21.86 -1.99 -15.21
N VAL A 529 -22.36 -1.17 -16.16
CA VAL A 529 -23.80 -0.96 -16.36
C VAL A 529 -24.52 -2.28 -16.66
N HIS A 530 -23.99 -3.07 -17.59
CA HIS A 530 -24.56 -4.37 -17.93
C HIS A 530 -24.62 -5.31 -16.72
N GLN A 531 -23.57 -5.34 -15.87
CA GLN A 531 -23.58 -6.17 -14.66
C GLN A 531 -24.75 -5.81 -13.72
N ARG A 532 -25.05 -4.51 -13.58
CA ARG A 532 -26.21 -4.03 -12.80
C ARG A 532 -27.53 -4.44 -13.42
N GLU A 533 -27.66 -4.30 -14.74
CA GLU A 533 -28.85 -4.70 -15.47
C GLU A 533 -29.11 -6.20 -15.31
N TYR A 534 -28.08 -7.04 -15.43
CA TYR A 534 -28.20 -8.49 -15.22
C TYR A 534 -28.64 -8.83 -13.79
N MET A 535 -28.06 -8.18 -12.78
CA MET A 535 -28.50 -8.36 -11.39
C MET A 535 -29.96 -7.95 -11.19
N ALA A 536 -30.39 -6.83 -11.77
CA ALA A 536 -31.77 -6.36 -11.67
C ALA A 536 -32.76 -7.34 -12.32
N LEU A 537 -32.42 -7.87 -13.50
CA LEU A 537 -33.25 -8.85 -14.22
C LEU A 537 -33.42 -10.16 -13.44
N MET A 538 -32.39 -10.62 -12.72
CA MET A 538 -32.47 -11.86 -11.93
C MET A 538 -33.22 -11.67 -10.60
N ASN A 539 -33.39 -10.42 -10.15
CA ASN A 539 -34.14 -10.07 -8.94
C ASN A 539 -35.59 -9.65 -9.21
N ALA A 540 -35.96 -9.48 -10.48
CA ALA A 540 -37.32 -9.20 -10.94
C ALA A 540 -38.09 -10.51 -11.12
#